data_AF-A0A3D3PA11-F1
#
_entry.id   AF-A0A3D3PA11-F1
#
_cell.length_a   1.000
_cell.length_b   1.000
_cell.length_c   1.000
_cell.angle_alpha   90.00
_cell.angle_beta   90.00
_cell.angle_gamma   90.00
#
_symmetry.space_group_name_H-M   'P 1'
#
loop_
_entity.id
_entity.type
_entity.pdbx_description
1 polymer ?
#
loop_
_entity_poly.entity_id
_entity_poly.type
_entity_poly.pdbx_seq_one_letter_code
_entity_poly.pdbx_strand_id
1 'polypeptide(L)'
;MTCKKEQIGILMKQSKMYCQTVAAAKAGMSLKTARKYLKKPKQIAKEKETRNWRTRHDPFAESWSAIEELLHNAPGLQAKTILRWLIEQHPQKYNQKHLRSLQRRFKEWKALKGSSKNIIFPQIIYPGRQSQSDYT
;
A
#
# COMPACT_ATOMS: atom_id res chain seq x y z
N MET A 1 -6.97 -9.50 9.02
CA MET A 1 -7.89 -10.51 8.48
C MET A 1 -9.16 -9.84 7.95
N THR A 2 -9.23 -9.63 6.64
CA THR A 2 -10.43 -9.21 5.92
C THR A 2 -11.18 -10.47 5.48
N CYS A 3 -12.41 -10.70 5.97
CA CYS A 3 -13.22 -11.83 5.47
C CYS A 3 -13.71 -11.53 4.06
N LYS A 4 -13.72 -12.54 3.20
CA LYS A 4 -14.22 -12.42 1.81
C LYS A 4 -15.73 -12.15 1.82
N LYS A 5 -16.25 -11.48 0.78
CA LYS A 5 -17.70 -11.21 0.61
C LYS A 5 -18.51 -12.51 0.67
N GLU A 6 -18.01 -13.59 0.07
CA GLU A 6 -18.60 -14.93 0.10
C GLU A 6 -18.78 -15.47 1.53
N GLN A 7 -17.75 -15.38 2.37
CA GLN A 7 -17.80 -15.83 3.77
C GLN A 7 -18.86 -15.08 4.57
N ILE A 8 -19.03 -13.77 4.30
CA ILE A 8 -20.06 -12.95 4.94
C ILE A 8 -21.45 -13.41 4.49
N GLY A 9 -21.64 -13.70 3.19
CA GLY A 9 -22.89 -14.23 2.66
C GLY A 9 -23.29 -15.56 3.30
N ILE A 10 -22.33 -16.49 3.42
CA ILE A 10 -22.51 -17.78 4.12
C ILE A 10 -22.91 -17.53 5.58
N LEU A 11 -22.21 -16.65 6.29
CA LEU A 11 -22.52 -16.32 7.68
C LEU A 11 -23.97 -15.83 7.85
N MET A 12 -24.41 -14.90 7.00
CA MET A 12 -25.77 -14.33 7.06
C MET A 12 -26.87 -15.36 6.75
N LYS A 13 -26.57 -16.34 5.90
CA LYS A 13 -27.49 -17.45 5.61
C LYS A 13 -27.56 -18.43 6.79
N GLN A 14 -26.40 -18.80 7.33
CA GLN A 14 -26.31 -19.81 8.40
C GLN A 14 -26.78 -19.28 9.75
N SER A 15 -26.64 -17.99 10.04
CA SER A 15 -27.09 -17.38 11.30
C SER A 15 -28.61 -17.36 11.48
N LYS A 16 -29.39 -17.64 10.42
CA LYS A 16 -30.86 -17.76 10.50
C LYS A 16 -31.30 -19.10 11.08
N MET A 17 -30.51 -20.16 10.88
CA MET A 17 -30.89 -21.53 11.26
C MET A 17 -30.02 -22.11 12.38
N TYR A 18 -28.81 -21.60 12.58
CA TYR A 18 -27.84 -22.15 13.53
C TYR A 18 -27.37 -21.11 14.53
N CYS A 19 -26.89 -21.58 15.68
CA CYS A 19 -26.22 -20.75 16.67
C CYS A 19 -24.92 -20.12 16.09
N GLN A 20 -24.51 -19.00 16.68
CA GLN A 20 -23.41 -18.17 16.14
C GLN A 20 -22.07 -18.92 16.03
N THR A 21 -21.82 -19.91 16.90
CA THR A 21 -20.63 -20.78 16.85
C THR A 21 -20.61 -21.60 15.56
N VAL A 22 -21.70 -22.31 15.29
CA VAL A 22 -21.85 -23.17 14.11
C VAL A 22 -21.88 -22.34 12.83
N ALA A 23 -22.60 -21.21 12.83
CA ALA A 23 -22.62 -20.30 11.69
C ALA A 23 -21.23 -19.74 11.35
N ALA A 24 -20.43 -19.38 12.38
CA ALA A 24 -19.06 -18.91 12.20
C ALA A 24 -18.13 -20.00 11.64
N ALA A 25 -18.23 -21.22 12.18
CA ALA A 25 -17.45 -22.37 11.71
C ALA A 25 -17.78 -22.70 10.25
N LYS A 26 -19.07 -22.74 9.87
CA LYS A 26 -19.51 -22.95 8.49
C LYS A 26 -19.06 -21.86 7.53
N ALA A 27 -18.94 -20.62 8.02
CA ALA A 27 -18.42 -19.50 7.22
C ALA A 27 -16.88 -19.43 7.19
N GLY A 28 -16.17 -20.35 7.88
CA GLY A 28 -14.71 -20.38 7.95
C GLY A 28 -14.11 -19.18 8.67
N MET A 29 -14.76 -18.67 9.73
CA MET A 29 -14.27 -17.53 10.49
C MET A 29 -14.40 -17.70 12.01
N SER A 30 -13.62 -16.92 12.77
CA SER A 30 -13.72 -16.94 14.23
C SER A 30 -15.07 -16.41 14.72
N LEU A 31 -15.50 -16.89 15.89
CA LEU A 31 -16.73 -16.45 16.56
C LEU A 31 -16.73 -14.92 16.82
N LYS A 32 -15.58 -14.36 17.21
CA LYS A 32 -15.39 -12.91 17.42
C LYS A 32 -15.63 -12.13 16.12
N THR A 33 -15.14 -12.66 15.01
CA THR A 33 -15.32 -12.10 13.68
C THR A 33 -16.79 -12.17 13.28
N ALA A 34 -17.43 -13.34 13.39
CA ALA A 34 -18.85 -13.52 13.10
C ALA A 34 -19.76 -12.57 13.90
N ARG A 35 -19.55 -12.42 15.22
CA ARG A 35 -20.29 -11.45 16.05
C ARG A 35 -20.15 -10.01 15.54
N LYS A 36 -18.94 -9.62 15.14
CA LYS A 36 -18.68 -8.28 14.58
C LYS A 36 -19.48 -8.05 13.28
N TYR A 37 -19.55 -9.07 12.42
CA TYR A 37 -20.30 -9.00 11.17
C TYR A 37 -21.82 -8.99 11.38
N LEU A 38 -22.34 -9.81 12.30
CA LEU A 38 -23.76 -9.86 12.63
C LEU A 38 -24.26 -8.57 13.30
N LYS A 39 -23.44 -7.93 14.14
CA LYS A 39 -23.82 -6.66 14.82
C LYS A 39 -23.92 -5.48 13.85
N LYS A 40 -23.22 -5.52 12.71
CA LYS A 40 -23.12 -4.40 11.77
C LYS A 40 -23.13 -4.85 10.30
N PRO A 41 -24.23 -5.46 9.80
CA PRO A 41 -24.28 -6.05 8.45
C PRO A 41 -24.08 -5.00 7.34
N LYS A 42 -24.62 -3.78 7.50
CA LYS A 42 -24.57 -2.71 6.49
C LYS A 42 -23.20 -1.99 6.40
N GLN A 43 -22.46 -1.89 7.51
CA GLN A 43 -21.20 -1.11 7.56
C GLN A 43 -20.00 -1.84 6.95
N ILE A 44 -20.10 -3.14 6.67
CA ILE A 44 -18.96 -3.94 6.18
C ILE A 44 -19.19 -4.46 4.74
N ALA A 45 -20.43 -4.44 4.26
CA ALA A 45 -20.73 -4.61 2.83
C ALA A 45 -20.20 -3.42 1.99
N LYS A 46 -20.17 -2.22 2.57
CA LYS A 46 -19.34 -1.13 2.05
C LYS A 46 -17.89 -1.49 2.28
N GLU A 47 -17.21 -1.80 1.18
CA GLU A 47 -15.76 -1.72 1.07
C GLU A 47 -15.34 -0.44 1.79
N LYS A 48 -14.48 -0.56 2.82
CA LYS A 48 -14.09 0.62 3.63
C LYS A 48 -13.63 1.67 2.65
N GLU A 49 -14.39 2.76 2.53
CA GLU A 49 -14.03 3.89 1.68
C GLU A 49 -12.59 4.24 2.04
N THR A 50 -11.70 4.09 1.07
CA THR A 50 -10.28 4.36 1.27
C THR A 50 -10.18 5.83 1.64
N ARG A 51 -9.66 6.14 2.83
CA ARG A 51 -9.50 7.52 3.27
C ARG A 51 -8.71 8.28 2.22
N ASN A 52 -9.31 9.34 1.68
CA ASN A 52 -8.66 10.23 0.72
C ASN A 52 -7.84 11.33 1.41
N TRP A 53 -8.05 11.58 2.71
CA TRP A 53 -7.29 12.58 3.46
C TRP A 53 -6.09 11.98 4.22
N ARG A 54 -4.99 12.74 4.27
CA ARG A 54 -3.85 12.42 5.13
C ARG A 54 -4.16 12.85 6.57
N THR A 55 -3.80 12.03 7.54
CA THR A 55 -3.94 12.36 8.97
C THR A 55 -2.94 13.44 9.43
N ARG A 56 -1.86 13.65 8.68
CA ARG A 56 -0.82 14.64 8.98
C ARG A 56 -0.45 15.40 7.71
N HIS A 57 -0.19 16.69 7.86
CA HIS A 57 0.41 17.51 6.80
C HIS A 57 1.79 16.97 6.43
N ASP A 58 2.17 17.16 5.17
CA ASP A 58 3.46 16.71 4.68
C ASP A 58 4.56 17.70 5.09
N PRO A 59 5.57 17.27 5.87
CA PRO A 59 6.62 18.18 6.35
C PRO A 59 7.50 18.74 5.22
N PHE A 60 7.50 18.12 4.04
CA PHE A 60 8.31 18.55 2.90
C PHE A 60 7.53 19.35 1.87
N ALA A 61 6.27 19.70 2.10
CA ALA A 61 5.44 20.38 1.08
C ALA A 61 6.09 21.67 0.58
N GLU A 62 6.59 22.51 1.48
CA GLU A 62 7.21 23.81 1.16
C GLU A 62 8.63 23.67 0.59
N SER A 63 9.42 22.73 1.11
CA SER A 63 10.81 22.54 0.67
C SER A 63 10.95 21.67 -0.57
N TRP A 64 9.84 21.10 -1.07
CA TRP A 64 9.89 20.14 -2.16
C TRP A 64 10.44 20.71 -3.46
N SER A 65 10.08 21.95 -3.81
CA SER A 65 10.55 22.57 -5.06
C SER A 65 12.07 22.63 -5.12
N ALA A 66 12.71 23.07 -4.04
CA ALA A 66 14.18 23.11 -3.95
C ALA A 66 14.82 21.72 -3.96
N ILE A 67 14.19 20.74 -3.29
CA ILE A 67 14.64 19.35 -3.29
C ILE A 67 14.56 18.74 -4.70
N GLU A 68 13.53 19.08 -5.46
CA GLU A 68 13.30 18.61 -6.81
C GLU A 68 14.32 19.18 -7.81
N GLU A 69 14.69 20.45 -7.69
CA GLU A 69 15.78 21.05 -8.47
C GLU A 69 17.12 20.36 -8.20
N LEU A 70 17.44 20.09 -6.92
CA LEU A 70 18.63 19.33 -6.55
C LEU A 70 18.64 17.92 -7.15
N LEU A 71 17.47 17.27 -7.20
CA LEU A 71 17.32 15.95 -7.81
C LEU A 71 17.45 15.96 -9.33
N HIS A 72 17.00 17.04 -10.00
CA HIS A 72 17.21 17.22 -11.43
C HIS A 72 18.69 17.44 -11.76
N ASN A 73 19.38 18.26 -10.99
CA ASN A 73 20.81 18.54 -11.18
C ASN A 73 21.69 17.31 -10.87
N ALA A 74 21.31 16.52 -9.85
CA ALA A 74 22.06 15.36 -9.39
C ALA A 74 21.12 14.16 -9.10
N PRO A 75 20.73 13.37 -10.11
CA PRO A 75 19.77 12.27 -9.92
C PRO A 75 20.29 11.12 -9.04
N GLY A 76 21.61 11.05 -8.84
CA GLY A 76 22.29 10.12 -7.93
C GLY A 76 22.12 10.44 -6.45
N LEU A 77 21.56 11.60 -6.09
CA LEU A 77 21.45 12.01 -4.69
C LEU A 77 20.56 11.05 -3.89
N GLN A 78 21.02 10.73 -2.68
CA GLN A 78 20.28 9.89 -1.75
C GLN A 78 19.38 10.75 -0.85
N ALA A 79 18.17 10.27 -0.59
CA ALA A 79 17.24 10.92 0.34
C ALA A 79 17.84 11.08 1.75
N LYS A 80 18.70 10.15 2.20
CA LYS A 80 19.39 10.24 3.50
C LYS A 80 20.31 11.47 3.56
N THR A 81 21.03 11.76 2.47
CA THR A 81 21.93 12.91 2.38
C THR A 81 21.14 14.22 2.42
N ILE A 82 20.05 14.31 1.63
CA ILE A 82 19.18 15.50 1.67
C ILE A 82 18.57 15.70 3.04
N LEU A 83 18.09 14.62 3.69
CA LEU A 83 17.50 14.76 5.02
C LEU A 83 18.52 15.29 6.02
N ARG A 84 19.76 14.79 6.00
CA ARG A 84 20.81 15.28 6.90
C ARG A 84 21.08 16.77 6.67
N TRP A 85 21.23 17.18 5.42
CA TRP A 85 21.39 18.60 5.06
C TRP A 85 20.19 19.45 5.52
N LEU A 86 18.96 18.98 5.32
CA LEU A 86 17.76 19.68 5.80
C LEU A 86 17.69 19.81 7.32
N ILE A 87 18.13 18.79 8.06
CA ILE A 87 18.20 18.83 9.53
C ILE A 87 19.26 19.84 9.99
N GLU A 88 20.40 19.93 9.30
CA GLU A 88 21.45 20.91 9.60
C GLU A 88 20.97 22.35 9.35
N GLN A 89 20.25 22.59 8.24
CA GLN A 89 19.72 23.92 7.92
C GLN A 89 18.52 24.32 8.79
N HIS A 90 17.64 23.37 9.11
CA HIS A 90 16.39 23.64 9.82
C HIS A 90 16.10 22.56 10.87
N PRO A 91 16.86 22.54 11.99
CA PRO A 91 16.76 21.49 13.02
C PRO A 91 15.40 21.45 13.72
N GLN A 92 14.68 22.58 13.77
CA GLN A 92 13.35 22.63 14.38
C GLN A 92 12.25 22.03 13.47
N LYS A 93 12.47 21.98 12.16
CA LYS A 93 11.45 21.58 11.17
C LYS A 93 11.57 20.12 10.76
N TYR A 94 12.80 19.60 10.68
CA TYR A 94 13.06 18.24 10.21
C TYR A 94 13.68 17.36 11.29
N ASN A 95 13.35 16.07 11.22
CA ASN A 95 13.89 15.07 12.12
C ASN A 95 14.14 13.78 11.32
N GLN A 96 15.03 12.93 11.82
CA GLN A 96 15.32 11.60 11.27
C GLN A 96 14.06 10.74 11.05
N LYS A 97 13.01 10.95 11.85
CA LYS A 97 11.69 10.28 11.66
C LYS A 97 11.07 10.53 10.28
N HIS A 98 11.44 11.60 9.59
CA HIS A 98 10.92 11.96 8.27
C HIS A 98 11.61 11.22 7.11
N LEU A 99 12.64 10.41 7.38
CA LEU A 99 13.41 9.71 6.35
C LEU A 99 12.56 8.82 5.44
N ARG A 100 11.63 8.03 6.02
CA ARG A 100 10.73 7.17 5.25
C ARG A 100 9.79 7.97 4.35
N SER A 101 9.33 9.13 4.83
CA SER A 101 8.48 10.03 4.04
C SER A 101 9.24 10.60 2.84
N LEU A 102 10.48 11.05 3.07
CA LEU A 102 11.34 11.60 2.00
C LEU A 102 11.72 10.53 0.96
N GLN A 103 12.12 9.34 1.42
CA GLN A 103 12.41 8.20 0.53
C GLN A 103 11.23 7.81 -0.35
N ARG A 104 10.01 7.82 0.21
CA ARG A 104 8.80 7.53 -0.57
C ARG A 104 8.58 8.57 -1.66
N ARG A 105 8.68 9.86 -1.33
CA ARG A 105 8.58 10.95 -2.31
C ARG A 105 9.66 10.84 -3.39
N PHE A 106 10.90 10.51 -3.04
CA PHE A 106 11.98 10.26 -4.01
C PHE A 106 11.64 9.11 -4.95
N LYS A 107 11.09 8.01 -4.43
CA LYS A 107 10.68 6.87 -5.25
C LYS A 107 9.57 7.26 -6.23
N GLU A 108 8.57 8.01 -5.76
CA GLU A 108 7.50 8.56 -6.60
C GLU A 108 8.05 9.50 -7.67
N TRP A 109 8.93 10.43 -7.29
CA TRP A 109 9.59 11.35 -8.21
C TRP A 109 10.44 10.63 -9.26
N LYS A 110 11.32 9.70 -8.85
CA LYS A 110 12.09 8.87 -9.79
C LYS A 110 11.18 8.04 -10.69
N ALA A 111 9.97 7.71 -10.23
CA ALA A 111 9.03 6.98 -11.05
C ALA A 111 8.40 7.82 -12.16
N LEU A 112 8.20 9.12 -11.92
CA LEU A 112 7.54 10.08 -12.81
C LEU A 112 8.51 10.86 -13.69
N LYS A 113 9.63 11.32 -13.11
CA LYS A 113 10.58 12.28 -13.69
C LYS A 113 12.03 11.78 -13.74
N GLY A 114 12.30 10.59 -13.20
CA GLY A 114 13.64 10.01 -13.21
C GLY A 114 14.11 9.72 -14.64
N SER A 115 15.44 9.68 -14.83
CA SER A 115 16.09 9.26 -16.09
C SER A 115 15.46 7.97 -16.64
N SER A 116 15.48 7.83 -17.97
CA SER A 116 14.82 6.76 -18.73
C SER A 116 14.98 5.40 -18.05
N LYS A 117 13.89 4.89 -17.48
CA LYS A 117 13.88 3.53 -16.94
C LYS A 117 14.08 2.55 -18.08
N ASN A 118 14.76 1.44 -17.79
CA ASN A 118 14.73 0.28 -18.68
C ASN A 118 13.27 -0.10 -18.96
N ILE A 119 12.90 -0.05 -20.24
CA ILE A 119 11.60 -0.51 -20.73
C ILE A 119 11.64 -2.04 -20.63
N ILE A 120 10.90 -2.61 -19.68
CA ILE A 120 10.78 -4.06 -19.54
C ILE A 120 9.51 -4.49 -20.26
N PHE A 121 9.67 -5.28 -21.32
CA PHE A 121 8.55 -5.93 -21.99
C PHE A 121 8.23 -7.23 -21.23
N PRO A 122 7.01 -7.37 -20.65
CA PRO A 122 6.64 -8.62 -20.00
C PRO A 122 6.48 -9.71 -21.07
N GLN A 123 7.34 -10.73 -21.02
CA GLN A 123 7.13 -11.94 -21.82
C GLN A 123 5.99 -12.74 -21.18
N ILE A 124 4.90 -12.95 -21.92
CA ILE A 124 3.80 -13.81 -21.48
C ILE A 124 4.16 -15.24 -21.89
N ILE A 125 4.61 -16.04 -20.92
CA ILE A 125 4.92 -17.45 -21.14
C ILE A 125 3.64 -18.26 -20.94
N TYR A 126 3.13 -18.86 -22.03
CA TYR A 126 2.01 -19.79 -21.97
C TYR A 126 2.54 -21.21 -21.74
N PRO A 127 2.13 -21.90 -20.66
CA PRO A 127 2.55 -23.27 -20.40
C PRO A 127 2.17 -24.17 -21.58
N GLY A 128 3.11 -25.00 -22.05
CA GLY A 128 2.93 -25.90 -23.19
C GLY A 128 3.22 -25.30 -24.57
N ARG A 129 3.35 -23.97 -24.72
CA ARG A 129 3.67 -23.31 -26.01
C ARG A 129 5.16 -23.01 -26.18
N GLN A 130 5.88 -22.83 -25.07
CA GLN A 130 7.31 -22.46 -25.02
C GLN A 130 8.13 -23.49 -24.24
N SER A 131 7.83 -24.79 -24.39
CA SER A 131 8.58 -25.89 -23.75
C SER A 131 9.72 -26.45 -24.63
N GLN A 132 10.17 -25.69 -25.63
CA GLN A 132 11.35 -26.04 -26.42
C GLN A 132 12.43 -24.99 -26.16
N SER A 133 13.07 -25.09 -25.00
CA SER A 133 14.43 -24.59 -24.84
C SER A 133 15.34 -25.76 -25.19
N ASP A 134 15.66 -25.90 -26.48
CA ASP A 134 16.68 -26.82 -26.93
C ASP A 134 18.02 -26.34 -26.37
N TYR A 135 18.62 -27.16 -25.50
CA TYR A 135 19.97 -26.94 -24.99
C TYR A 135 20.93 -27.71 -25.91
N THR A 136 21.74 -26.99 -26.68
CA THR A 136 22.94 -27.46 -27.38
C THR A 136 24.07 -26.52 -27.07
#